data_AF-A0A0G0Q366-F1
#
_entry.id   AF-A0A0G0Q366-F1
#
_cell.length_a   1.000
_cell.length_b   1.000
_cell.length_c   1.000
_cell.angle_alpha   90.00
_cell.angle_beta   90.00
_cell.angle_gamma   90.00
#
_symmetry.space_group_name_H-M   'P 1'
#
loop_
_entity.id
_entity.type
_entity.pdbx_description
1 polymer ?
#
loop_
_entity_poly.entity_id
_entity_poly.type
_entity_poly.pdbx_seq_one_letter_code
_entity_poly.pdbx_strand_id
1 'polypeptide(L)'
;MKLITIVLLVISLMEIGCEGNRQIIAQGDWESAVVVVTQTPNPDGDGDGIDDAYDCDPDNPEVSQIAVEICNGIDDDCDDLVDDEDPSVTGQQSFFADADEDGYGIPVSSCEEPFAVAIYEELDCNDKAPAVNPEGHEVCSDGVDQDCDGQDLSCADADNDGDGFTENDGDCDDTDPDVNPEDGGCE
;
A
#
# COMPACT_ATOMS: atom_id res chain seq x y z
N MET A 1 -70.71 -40.90 8.43
CA MET A 1 -70.22 -40.13 9.59
C MET A 1 -69.20 -40.97 10.33
N LYS A 2 -68.03 -40.39 10.66
CA LYS A 2 -66.78 -41.06 11.12
C LYS A 2 -66.06 -41.70 9.93
N LEU A 3 -64.95 -41.19 9.40
CA LEU A 3 -63.76 -40.63 10.05
C LEU A 3 -63.37 -39.26 9.43
N ILE A 4 -63.74 -38.15 10.07
CA ILE A 4 -63.27 -36.79 9.72
C ILE A 4 -62.21 -36.29 10.73
N THR A 5 -61.75 -37.14 11.65
CA THR A 5 -61.13 -36.65 12.90
C THR A 5 -59.70 -37.14 13.15
N ILE A 6 -59.05 -37.87 12.23
CA ILE A 6 -57.71 -38.45 12.52
C ILE A 6 -56.58 -37.91 11.62
N VAL A 7 -56.88 -37.26 10.49
CA VAL A 7 -55.84 -36.71 9.59
C VAL A 7 -55.56 -35.22 9.84
N LEU A 8 -56.03 -34.68 10.98
CA LEU A 8 -55.76 -33.30 11.40
C LEU A 8 -54.53 -33.18 12.32
N LEU A 9 -53.88 -34.28 12.70
CA LEU A 9 -52.84 -34.27 13.73
C LEU A 9 -51.42 -34.63 13.25
N VAL A 10 -51.23 -34.99 11.98
CA VAL A 10 -49.88 -35.23 11.42
C VAL A 10 -49.40 -34.10 10.51
N ILE A 11 -50.26 -33.12 10.20
CA ILE A 11 -49.84 -31.80 9.72
C ILE A 11 -49.61 -30.88 10.94
N SER A 12 -49.07 -31.47 12.01
CA SER A 12 -48.62 -30.77 13.20
C SER A 12 -47.11 -30.94 13.22
N LEU A 13 -46.40 -29.83 13.02
CA LEU A 13 -45.04 -29.62 13.55
C LEU A 13 -43.87 -30.38 12.91
N MET A 14 -43.90 -30.71 11.63
CA MET A 14 -42.66 -30.95 10.88
C MET A 14 -42.49 -29.86 9.82
N GLU A 15 -42.04 -28.71 10.33
CA GLU A 15 -41.03 -27.88 9.71
C GLU A 15 -41.38 -27.36 8.30
N ILE A 16 -42.23 -26.31 8.27
CA ILE A 16 -41.83 -25.10 7.53
C ILE A 16 -40.61 -24.54 8.30
N GLY A 17 -39.52 -25.29 8.27
CA GLY A 17 -38.28 -25.01 8.96
C GLY A 17 -37.27 -24.70 7.88
N CYS A 18 -36.66 -23.53 7.98
CA CYS A 18 -35.46 -23.24 7.20
C CYS A 18 -34.40 -24.26 7.61
N GLU A 19 -34.05 -25.17 6.71
CA GLU A 19 -32.85 -26.00 6.85
C GLU A 19 -31.72 -25.26 6.09
N GLY A 20 -31.13 -24.27 6.74
CA GLY A 20 -30.27 -23.27 6.08
C GLY A 20 -31.06 -22.34 5.13
N ASN A 21 -30.50 -22.02 3.96
CA ASN A 21 -31.06 -21.06 2.97
C ASN A 21 -32.19 -21.65 2.11
N ARG A 22 -32.80 -22.77 2.53
CA ARG A 22 -33.83 -23.47 1.77
C ARG A 22 -35.19 -23.27 2.41
N GLN A 23 -36.09 -22.60 1.70
CA GLN A 23 -37.49 -22.51 2.07
C GLN A 23 -38.27 -23.63 1.37
N ILE A 24 -38.95 -24.44 2.17
CA ILE A 24 -39.83 -25.51 1.68
C ILE A 24 -41.26 -24.96 1.66
N ILE A 25 -41.79 -24.69 0.48
CA ILE A 25 -43.17 -24.23 0.27
C ILE A 25 -43.97 -25.31 -0.47
N ALA A 26 -45.09 -25.73 0.12
CA ALA A 26 -46.05 -26.59 -0.55
C ALA A 26 -46.98 -25.72 -1.41
N GLN A 27 -46.93 -25.86 -2.73
CA GLN A 27 -47.84 -25.19 -3.67
C GLN A 27 -48.78 -26.20 -4.32
N GLY A 28 -50.09 -25.91 -4.31
CA GLY A 28 -51.11 -26.77 -4.90
C GLY A 28 -52.38 -26.86 -4.05
N ASP A 29 -53.29 -27.73 -4.46
CA ASP A 29 -54.52 -28.01 -3.72
C ASP A 29 -54.40 -29.30 -2.89
N TRP A 30 -55.49 -29.65 -2.20
CA TRP A 30 -55.53 -30.82 -1.32
C TRP A 30 -55.45 -32.16 -2.06
N GLU A 31 -55.54 -32.17 -3.40
CA GLU A 31 -55.47 -33.37 -4.24
C GLU A 31 -54.15 -33.46 -5.03
N SER A 32 -53.41 -32.36 -5.16
CA SER A 32 -52.10 -32.29 -5.82
C SER A 32 -51.26 -31.14 -5.26
N ALA A 33 -50.37 -31.46 -4.32
CA ALA A 33 -49.37 -30.54 -3.79
C ALA A 33 -47.98 -30.86 -4.34
N VAL A 34 -47.29 -29.85 -4.85
CA VAL A 34 -45.86 -29.90 -5.22
C VAL A 34 -45.06 -29.28 -4.08
N VAL A 35 -44.03 -29.99 -3.62
CA VAL A 35 -43.04 -29.43 -2.70
C VAL A 35 -42.06 -28.62 -3.53
N VAL A 36 -42.18 -27.30 -3.46
CA VAL A 36 -41.23 -26.38 -4.07
C VAL A 36 -40.17 -26.08 -3.02
N VAL A 37 -38.94 -26.50 -3.30
CA VAL A 37 -37.76 -26.04 -2.53
C VAL A 37 -37.25 -24.81 -3.26
N THR A 38 -37.62 -23.63 -2.79
CA THR A 38 -36.98 -22.40 -3.24
C THR A 38 -35.81 -22.15 -2.30
N GLN A 39 -34.61 -21.95 -2.85
CA GLN A 39 -33.64 -21.19 -2.08
C GLN A 39 -34.32 -19.85 -1.81
N THR A 40 -34.39 -19.41 -0.55
CA THR A 40 -34.45 -17.95 -0.38
C THR A 40 -33.20 -17.47 -1.10
N PRO A 41 -33.31 -16.58 -2.12
CA PRO A 41 -32.12 -15.87 -2.57
C PRO A 41 -31.47 -15.39 -1.28
N ASN A 42 -30.20 -15.72 -1.08
CA ASN A 42 -29.48 -14.90 -0.12
C ASN A 42 -29.72 -13.48 -0.64
N PRO A 43 -30.29 -12.59 0.18
CA PRO A 43 -30.50 -11.25 -0.31
C PRO A 43 -29.14 -10.71 -0.78
N ASP A 44 -29.21 -9.89 -1.81
CA ASP A 44 -28.13 -9.05 -2.28
C ASP A 44 -28.65 -7.66 -1.91
N GLY A 45 -28.24 -7.20 -0.73
CA GLY A 45 -28.81 -6.07 -0.01
C GLY A 45 -28.59 -4.75 -0.74
N ASP A 46 -27.45 -4.61 -1.40
CA ASP A 46 -26.99 -3.40 -2.05
C ASP A 46 -26.97 -3.48 -3.59
N GLY A 47 -27.10 -4.66 -4.16
CA GLY A 47 -27.25 -4.90 -5.60
C GLY A 47 -25.94 -5.01 -6.36
N ASP A 48 -24.83 -5.36 -5.71
CA ASP A 48 -23.51 -5.48 -6.31
C ASP A 48 -23.31 -6.84 -7.04
N GLY A 49 -24.20 -7.80 -6.79
CA GLY A 49 -24.21 -9.13 -7.39
C GLY A 49 -23.54 -10.21 -6.55
N ILE A 50 -23.14 -9.90 -5.32
CA ILE A 50 -22.69 -10.81 -4.29
C ILE A 50 -23.82 -11.02 -3.27
N ASP A 51 -23.94 -12.26 -2.81
CA ASP A 51 -24.92 -12.63 -1.80
C ASP A 51 -24.46 -12.10 -0.42
N ASP A 52 -25.36 -11.53 0.41
CA ASP A 52 -25.09 -10.94 1.75
C ASP A 52 -24.23 -11.80 2.70
N ALA A 53 -24.16 -13.13 2.50
CA ALA A 53 -23.36 -14.01 3.35
C ALA A 53 -21.88 -14.14 2.92
N TYR A 54 -21.52 -13.61 1.75
CA TYR A 54 -20.16 -13.59 1.22
C TYR A 54 -19.66 -12.17 0.97
N ASP A 55 -20.51 -11.18 1.16
CA ASP A 55 -20.17 -9.76 1.12
C ASP A 55 -19.76 -9.28 2.53
N CYS A 56 -18.63 -8.58 2.61
CA CYS A 56 -18.14 -8.03 3.87
C CYS A 56 -18.87 -6.74 4.30
N ASP A 57 -19.55 -6.03 3.38
CA ASP A 57 -20.42 -4.89 3.68
C ASP A 57 -21.74 -4.92 2.87
N PRO A 58 -22.74 -5.76 3.27
CA PRO A 58 -23.98 -6.01 2.51
C PRO A 58 -24.94 -4.81 2.31
N ASP A 59 -24.57 -3.63 2.83
CA ASP A 59 -25.32 -2.38 2.66
C ASP A 59 -24.60 -1.41 1.71
N ASN A 60 -23.44 -1.77 1.15
CA ASN A 60 -22.54 -0.90 0.38
C ASN A 60 -22.07 -1.54 -0.94
N PRO A 61 -22.67 -1.17 -2.09
CA PRO A 61 -22.41 -1.85 -3.36
C PRO A 61 -21.04 -1.54 -3.99
N GLU A 62 -20.23 -0.70 -3.34
CA GLU A 62 -18.86 -0.41 -3.73
C GLU A 62 -17.85 -1.36 -3.04
N VAL A 63 -18.29 -2.16 -2.06
CA VAL A 63 -17.47 -3.07 -1.27
C VAL A 63 -17.92 -4.49 -1.50
N SER A 64 -17.08 -5.33 -2.12
CA SER A 64 -17.28 -6.78 -2.22
C SER A 64 -16.08 -7.50 -2.82
N GLN A 65 -16.06 -8.84 -2.75
CA GLN A 65 -15.00 -9.71 -3.33
C GLN A 65 -14.69 -9.54 -4.84
N ILE A 66 -15.42 -8.68 -5.56
CA ILE A 66 -15.16 -8.36 -6.96
C ILE A 66 -14.91 -6.86 -7.20
N ALA A 67 -14.96 -6.04 -6.16
CA ALA A 67 -14.61 -4.65 -6.21
C ALA A 67 -13.10 -4.48 -6.45
N VAL A 68 -12.69 -3.25 -6.70
CA VAL A 68 -11.29 -2.88 -6.84
C VAL A 68 -10.93 -2.07 -5.61
N GLU A 69 -9.89 -2.48 -4.92
CA GLU A 69 -9.34 -1.72 -3.80
C GLU A 69 -8.89 -0.33 -4.26
N ILE A 70 -9.39 0.71 -3.58
CA ILE A 70 -9.02 2.10 -3.81
C ILE A 70 -8.64 2.79 -2.52
N CYS A 71 -7.76 3.80 -2.61
CA CYS A 71 -7.35 4.61 -1.46
C CYS A 71 -8.53 5.35 -0.79
N ASN A 72 -9.21 4.72 0.17
CA ASN A 72 -10.39 5.27 0.86
C ASN A 72 -10.49 4.86 2.35
N GLY A 73 -9.61 3.98 2.86
CA GLY A 73 -9.59 3.51 4.24
C GLY A 73 -10.55 2.36 4.56
N ILE A 74 -11.08 1.68 3.54
CA ILE A 74 -12.01 0.54 3.62
C ILE A 74 -11.37 -0.62 2.86
N ASP A 75 -11.59 -1.85 3.33
CA ASP A 75 -11.31 -3.07 2.55
C ASP A 75 -12.44 -3.20 1.51
N ASP A 76 -12.23 -2.64 0.32
CA ASP A 76 -13.25 -2.63 -0.73
C ASP A 76 -13.41 -4.01 -1.36
N ASP A 77 -12.34 -4.80 -1.46
CA ASP A 77 -12.37 -6.11 -2.13
C ASP A 77 -12.51 -7.33 -1.20
N CYS A 78 -12.78 -7.09 0.09
CA CYS A 78 -13.07 -8.07 1.14
C CYS A 78 -11.97 -9.14 1.33
N ASP A 79 -10.70 -8.78 1.20
CA ASP A 79 -9.57 -9.71 1.33
C ASP A 79 -8.79 -9.62 2.67
N ASP A 80 -9.31 -8.82 3.61
CA ASP A 80 -8.74 -8.46 4.91
C ASP A 80 -7.51 -7.52 4.83
N LEU A 81 -7.22 -6.94 3.67
CA LEU A 81 -6.21 -5.89 3.48
C LEU A 81 -6.91 -4.56 3.14
N VAL A 82 -6.26 -3.45 3.51
CA VAL A 82 -6.83 -2.10 3.33
C VAL A 82 -5.75 -1.23 2.73
N ASP A 83 -6.08 -0.44 1.71
CA ASP A 83 -5.22 0.58 1.11
C ASP A 83 -3.76 0.09 0.88
N ASP A 84 -2.78 0.71 1.55
CA ASP A 84 -1.35 0.43 1.35
C ASP A 84 -0.91 -0.95 1.86
N GLU A 85 -1.71 -1.60 2.70
CA GLU A 85 -1.50 -2.99 3.09
C GLU A 85 -1.96 -3.99 2.02
N ASP A 86 -2.80 -3.58 1.06
CA ASP A 86 -3.28 -4.41 -0.05
C ASP A 86 -2.38 -4.28 -1.31
N PRO A 87 -1.75 -5.37 -1.80
CA PRO A 87 -1.04 -5.38 -3.07
C PRO A 87 -1.89 -5.07 -4.32
N SER A 88 -3.22 -5.15 -4.22
CA SER A 88 -4.18 -4.94 -5.31
C SER A 88 -4.62 -3.46 -5.44
N VAL A 89 -4.35 -2.63 -4.42
CA VAL A 89 -4.76 -1.23 -4.32
C VAL A 89 -4.48 -0.41 -5.57
N THR A 90 -5.42 0.47 -5.88
CA THR A 90 -5.30 1.44 -6.96
C THR A 90 -5.56 2.87 -6.45
N GLY A 91 -5.03 3.86 -7.17
CA GLY A 91 -5.20 5.27 -6.80
C GLY A 91 -4.13 5.84 -5.86
N GLN A 92 -3.09 5.07 -5.54
CA GLN A 92 -1.92 5.57 -4.82
C GLN A 92 -1.31 6.79 -5.52
N GLN A 93 -0.88 7.76 -4.72
CA GLN A 93 -0.19 8.96 -5.18
C GLN A 93 1.31 8.81 -4.96
N SER A 94 2.11 9.49 -5.79
CA SER A 94 3.55 9.55 -5.60
C SER A 94 3.92 10.73 -4.70
N PHE A 95 4.66 10.43 -3.63
CA PHE A 95 5.21 11.40 -2.70
C PHE A 95 6.74 11.25 -2.64
N PHE A 96 7.42 12.25 -2.07
CA PHE A 96 8.83 12.14 -1.71
C PHE A 96 8.90 12.06 -0.18
N ALA A 97 9.07 10.85 0.35
CA ALA A 97 9.24 10.67 1.79
C ALA A 97 10.60 11.21 2.22
N ASP A 98 10.62 11.98 3.30
CA ASP A 98 11.80 12.62 3.89
C ASP A 98 11.90 12.14 5.36
N ALA A 99 12.34 10.91 5.56
CA ALA A 99 12.29 10.25 6.86
C ALA A 99 13.39 10.71 7.81
N ASP A 100 14.42 11.42 7.33
CA ASP A 100 15.51 11.95 8.13
C ASP A 100 15.52 13.49 8.27
N GLU A 101 14.58 14.16 7.63
CA GLU A 101 14.25 15.59 7.76
C GLU A 101 15.36 16.52 7.22
N ASP A 102 16.09 16.11 6.19
CA ASP A 102 17.09 16.94 5.53
C ASP A 102 16.55 17.79 4.35
N GLY A 103 15.30 17.54 3.96
CA GLY A 103 14.58 18.26 2.91
C GLY A 103 14.68 17.63 1.53
N TYR A 104 15.46 16.56 1.37
CA TYR A 104 15.46 15.68 0.22
C TYR A 104 14.68 14.41 0.55
N GLY A 105 14.38 13.59 -0.46
CA GLY A 105 13.61 12.39 -0.17
C GLY A 105 13.57 11.40 -1.29
N ILE A 106 12.97 10.26 -0.98
CA ILE A 106 12.81 9.13 -1.89
C ILE A 106 11.38 9.04 -2.43
N PRO A 107 11.20 8.71 -3.72
CA PRO A 107 9.88 8.53 -4.28
C PRO A 107 9.20 7.31 -3.66
N VAL A 108 8.05 7.52 -3.02
CA VAL A 108 7.18 6.48 -2.48
C VAL A 108 5.80 6.58 -3.11
N SER A 109 5.11 5.44 -3.28
CA SER A 109 3.70 5.41 -3.68
C SER A 109 2.89 5.00 -2.46
N SER A 110 1.92 5.82 -2.07
CA SER A 110 1.09 5.60 -0.88
C SER A 110 -0.28 6.23 -1.06
N CYS A 111 -1.28 5.73 -0.33
CA CYS A 111 -2.62 6.31 -0.26
C CYS A 111 -2.66 7.56 0.62
N GLU A 112 -1.85 7.60 1.67
CA GLU A 112 -1.73 8.74 2.57
C GLU A 112 -0.43 9.53 2.34
N GLU A 113 -0.45 10.81 2.69
CA GLU A 113 0.75 11.64 2.64
C GLU A 113 1.71 11.20 3.77
N PRO A 114 3.01 10.99 3.47
CA PRO A 114 4.01 10.68 4.49
C PRO A 114 4.08 11.77 5.58
N PHE A 115 4.49 11.40 6.79
CA PHE A 115 4.60 12.35 7.90
C PHE A 115 5.54 13.53 7.61
N ALA A 116 6.63 13.25 6.89
CA ALA A 116 7.59 14.22 6.42
C ALA A 116 7.78 14.04 4.90
N VAL A 117 7.71 15.16 4.19
CA VAL A 117 7.75 15.22 2.73
C VAL A 117 8.88 16.16 2.32
N ALA A 118 9.67 15.72 1.35
CA ALA A 118 10.81 16.48 0.84
C ALA A 118 10.38 17.85 0.29
N ILE A 119 11.28 18.82 0.43
CA ILE A 119 11.12 20.19 -0.08
C ILE A 119 11.69 20.28 -1.51
N TYR A 120 12.72 19.48 -1.79
CA TYR A 120 13.43 19.44 -3.07
C TYR A 120 13.02 18.21 -3.88
N GLU A 121 13.07 18.33 -5.22
CA GLU A 121 12.75 17.23 -6.15
C GLU A 121 13.99 16.43 -6.58
N GLU A 122 15.12 16.63 -5.88
CA GLU A 122 16.36 15.87 -6.09
C GLU A 122 16.35 14.63 -5.21
N LEU A 123 16.87 13.52 -5.73
CA LEU A 123 16.75 12.21 -5.09
C LEU A 123 17.73 12.08 -3.94
N ASP A 124 17.21 11.78 -2.76
CA ASP A 124 18.01 11.29 -1.65
C ASP A 124 18.39 9.80 -1.86
N CYS A 125 19.67 9.49 -1.78
CA CYS A 125 20.18 8.13 -1.91
C CYS A 125 20.11 7.33 -0.59
N ASN A 126 19.90 7.97 0.56
CA ASN A 126 19.74 7.35 1.86
C ASN A 126 18.87 8.17 2.84
N ASP A 127 17.56 7.94 2.76
CA ASP A 127 16.44 8.48 3.57
C ASP A 127 16.46 8.10 5.07
N LYS A 128 17.65 7.94 5.65
CA LYS A 128 17.90 7.60 7.06
C LYS A 128 19.13 8.32 7.60
N ALA A 129 19.81 9.10 6.78
CA ALA A 129 21.07 9.75 7.07
C ALA A 129 21.03 11.20 6.57
N PRO A 130 20.72 12.19 7.43
CA PRO A 130 20.54 13.61 7.03
C PRO A 130 21.78 14.30 6.44
N ALA A 131 22.91 13.59 6.37
CA ALA A 131 24.16 14.06 5.81
C ALA A 131 24.47 13.41 4.45
N VAL A 132 23.59 12.53 3.97
CA VAL A 132 23.68 11.82 2.71
C VAL A 132 22.50 12.28 1.86
N ASN A 133 22.73 13.27 1.01
CA ASN A 133 21.74 13.90 0.14
C ASN A 133 22.46 14.68 -0.96
N PRO A 134 21.77 15.22 -1.98
CA PRO A 134 22.39 15.99 -3.06
C PRO A 134 23.31 17.17 -2.66
N GLU A 135 23.24 17.66 -1.43
CA GLU A 135 24.13 18.70 -0.88
C GLU A 135 25.08 18.16 0.22
N GLY A 136 25.16 16.84 0.39
CA GLY A 136 26.01 16.17 1.35
C GLY A 136 27.49 16.49 1.13
N HIS A 137 28.26 16.51 2.22
CA HIS A 137 29.70 16.69 2.13
C HIS A 137 30.38 15.33 2.10
N GLU A 138 31.11 15.10 1.02
CA GLU A 138 31.87 13.87 0.81
C GLU A 138 32.91 13.61 1.91
N VAL A 139 32.88 12.40 2.46
CA VAL A 139 33.95 11.88 3.32
C VAL A 139 34.76 10.91 2.47
N CYS A 140 35.87 11.39 1.95
CA CYS A 140 36.58 10.68 0.91
C CYS A 140 36.96 9.23 1.29
N SER A 141 36.69 8.31 0.37
CA SER A 141 37.08 6.89 0.42
C SER A 141 36.55 6.13 1.65
N ASP A 142 35.42 6.56 2.21
CA ASP A 142 34.74 5.86 3.30
C ASP A 142 33.72 4.82 2.81
N GLY A 143 33.47 4.77 1.50
CA GLY A 143 32.57 3.86 0.82
C GLY A 143 31.10 4.30 0.82
N VAL A 144 30.81 5.50 1.27
CA VAL A 144 29.48 6.14 1.22
C VAL A 144 29.57 7.29 0.22
N ASP A 145 28.55 7.41 -0.61
CA ASP A 145 28.31 8.52 -1.52
C ASP A 145 27.39 9.48 -0.74
N GLN A 146 27.96 10.56 -0.21
CA GLN A 146 27.23 11.51 0.64
C GLN A 146 26.49 12.54 -0.19
N ASP A 147 27.01 12.93 -1.36
CA ASP A 147 26.38 13.92 -2.23
C ASP A 147 25.41 13.33 -3.26
N CYS A 148 25.23 12.01 -3.23
CA CYS A 148 24.34 11.24 -4.11
C CYS A 148 24.65 11.44 -5.61
N ASP A 149 25.89 11.77 -5.99
CA ASP A 149 26.30 11.92 -7.39
C ASP A 149 26.56 10.58 -8.11
N GLY A 150 26.54 9.47 -7.36
CA GLY A 150 26.74 8.10 -7.82
C GLY A 150 28.15 7.55 -7.59
N GLN A 151 29.02 8.26 -6.87
CA GLN A 151 30.39 7.84 -6.57
C GLN A 151 30.87 8.40 -5.21
N ASP A 152 31.57 7.58 -4.44
CA ASP A 152 32.34 8.06 -3.27
C ASP A 152 33.59 8.81 -3.77
N LEU A 153 33.83 10.00 -3.23
CA LEU A 153 34.98 10.83 -3.56
C LEU A 153 36.29 10.15 -3.19
N SER A 154 37.22 10.05 -4.14
CA SER A 154 38.58 9.61 -3.83
C SER A 154 39.35 10.71 -3.09
N CYS A 155 40.11 10.37 -2.05
CA CYS A 155 40.85 11.38 -1.28
C CYS A 155 41.92 12.12 -2.12
N ALA A 156 42.34 11.54 -3.25
CA ALA A 156 43.26 12.21 -4.17
C ALA A 156 42.56 13.25 -5.07
N ASP A 157 41.22 13.26 -5.06
CA ASP A 157 40.35 14.20 -5.79
C ASP A 157 39.65 15.19 -4.83
N ALA A 158 39.89 15.07 -3.53
CA ALA A 158 39.44 16.03 -2.53
C ALA A 158 40.43 17.20 -2.49
N ASP A 159 39.92 18.43 -2.47
CA ASP A 159 40.70 19.65 -2.24
C ASP A 159 40.56 20.01 -0.76
N ASN A 160 41.50 19.52 0.08
CA ASN A 160 41.32 19.61 1.54
C ASN A 160 41.61 21.00 2.13
N ASP A 161 42.27 21.89 1.38
CA ASP A 161 42.59 23.25 1.81
C ASP A 161 41.77 24.36 1.11
N GLY A 162 41.06 24.00 0.03
CA GLY A 162 40.10 24.84 -0.67
C GLY A 162 40.73 25.84 -1.63
N ASP A 163 41.95 25.59 -2.10
CA ASP A 163 42.66 26.47 -3.03
C ASP A 163 42.33 26.21 -4.51
N GLY A 164 41.63 25.10 -4.79
CA GLY A 164 41.18 24.67 -6.10
C GLY A 164 42.07 23.64 -6.80
N PHE A 165 43.11 23.13 -6.16
CA PHE A 165 43.98 22.06 -6.65
C PHE A 165 43.89 20.82 -5.77
N THR A 166 43.83 19.64 -6.39
CA THR A 166 43.86 18.35 -5.69
C THR A 166 45.23 17.67 -5.84
N GLU A 167 45.50 16.61 -5.08
CA GLU A 167 46.66 15.73 -5.29
C GLU A 167 46.76 15.24 -6.77
N ASN A 168 45.62 14.95 -7.42
CA ASN A 168 45.57 14.53 -8.82
C ASN A 168 45.82 15.67 -9.82
N ASP A 169 45.56 16.92 -9.43
CA ASP A 169 45.92 18.12 -10.19
C ASP A 169 47.40 18.50 -10.02
N GLY A 170 48.11 17.79 -9.14
CA GLY A 170 49.54 17.93 -8.91
C GLY A 170 49.89 18.72 -7.67
N ASP A 171 48.92 18.98 -6.78
CA ASP A 171 49.20 19.53 -5.46
C ASP A 171 50.12 18.57 -4.67
N CYS A 172 51.17 19.12 -4.11
CA CYS A 172 52.18 18.36 -3.37
C CYS A 172 51.97 18.38 -1.86
N ASP A 173 51.16 19.30 -1.34
CA ASP A 173 50.69 19.36 0.05
C ASP A 173 49.28 19.92 0.08
N ASP A 174 48.32 19.06 -0.25
CA ASP A 174 46.87 19.31 -0.33
C ASP A 174 46.22 19.73 1.01
N THR A 175 47.04 20.03 2.03
CA THR A 175 46.60 20.53 3.34
C THR A 175 47.06 21.95 3.62
N ASP A 176 47.78 22.58 2.68
CA ASP A 176 48.34 23.92 2.78
C ASP A 176 48.01 24.74 1.52
N PRO A 177 47.04 25.69 1.59
CA PRO A 177 46.53 26.41 0.42
C PRO A 177 47.54 27.41 -0.17
N ASP A 178 48.73 27.53 0.45
CA ASP A 178 49.86 28.31 -0.07
C ASP A 178 50.85 27.43 -0.88
N VAL A 179 50.60 26.11 -1.03
CA VAL A 179 51.54 25.12 -1.60
C VAL A 179 50.94 24.39 -2.81
N ASN A 180 50.74 25.11 -3.91
CA ASN A 180 50.10 24.54 -5.10
C ASN A 180 50.98 24.59 -6.39
N PRO A 181 50.51 23.97 -7.49
CA PRO A 181 51.23 23.94 -8.77
C PRO A 181 51.38 25.30 -9.45
N GLU A 182 50.49 26.27 -9.20
CA GLU A 182 50.53 27.58 -9.86
C GLU A 182 51.50 28.56 -9.20
N ASP A 183 51.68 28.46 -7.88
CA ASP A 183 52.54 29.36 -7.10
C ASP A 183 54.00 28.88 -6.98
N GLY A 184 54.30 27.70 -7.53
CA GLY A 184 55.64 27.11 -7.52
C GLY A 184 56.08 26.60 -6.14
N GLY A 185 55.11 26.32 -5.25
CA GLY A 185 55.35 25.79 -3.91
C GLY A 185 55.88 24.35 -3.90
N CYS A 186 55.66 23.61 -4.99
CA CYS A 186 56.04 22.21 -5.13
C CYS A 186 57.49 21.94 -5.59
N GLU A 187 58.38 22.93 -5.56
CA GLU A 187 59.82 22.82 -5.93
C GLU A 187 60.81 23.12 -4.80
#